data_AF-A0A1N7EHI2-F1
#
_entry.id   AF-A0A1N7EHI2-F1
#
_cell.length_a   1.000
_cell.length_b   1.000
_cell.length_c   1.000
_cell.angle_alpha   90.00
_cell.angle_beta   90.00
_cell.angle_gamma   90.00
#
_symmetry.space_group_name_H-M   'P 1'
#
loop_
_entity.id
_entity.type
_entity.pdbx_description
1 polymer ?
#
loop_
_entity_poly.entity_id
_entity_poly.type
_entity_poly.pdbx_seq_one_letter_code
_entity_poly.pdbx_strand_id
1 'polypeptide(L)'
;MGSESGGRNYSLTEIFAIKFVLADILIIAVLLLAGPLYALAITALLVGSVFLVWYLTQRVDRVDPDDETAVSSRTASERDPVTKLQKRYAAGELSDAEFEAKLERLIDADERADAAGVDTAELELERSE
;
A
#
# COMPACT_ATOMS: atom_id res chain seq x y z
N MET A 1 -40.38 -29.21 -29.19
CA MET A 1 -39.21 -28.59 -29.85
C MET A 1 -38.56 -27.67 -28.84
N GLY A 2 -37.52 -28.16 -28.14
CA GLY A 2 -36.78 -27.40 -27.14
C GLY A 2 -35.73 -26.57 -27.86
N SER A 3 -35.82 -25.25 -27.74
CA SER A 3 -34.77 -24.33 -28.12
C SER A 3 -33.59 -24.50 -27.16
N GLU A 4 -32.60 -25.27 -27.59
CA GLU A 4 -31.29 -25.33 -26.94
C GLU A 4 -30.61 -23.97 -27.12
N SER A 5 -30.50 -23.25 -26.00
CA SER A 5 -29.76 -22.01 -25.86
C SER A 5 -28.27 -22.30 -26.06
N GLY A 6 -27.75 -21.96 -27.26
CA GLY A 6 -26.34 -22.01 -27.57
C GLY A 6 -25.54 -21.10 -26.63
N GLY A 7 -24.99 -21.69 -25.58
CA GLY A 7 -24.01 -21.04 -24.70
C GLY A 7 -22.77 -20.72 -25.53
N ARG A 8 -22.62 -19.45 -25.92
CA ARG A 8 -21.39 -18.94 -26.50
C ARG A 8 -20.29 -19.09 -25.46
N ASN A 9 -19.46 -20.12 -25.61
CA ASN A 9 -18.23 -20.26 -24.84
C ASN A 9 -17.27 -19.19 -25.34
N TYR A 10 -17.35 -17.99 -24.77
CA TYR A 10 -16.40 -16.93 -25.07
C TYR A 10 -15.00 -17.39 -24.68
N SER A 11 -14.10 -17.44 -25.65
CA SER A 11 -12.70 -17.75 -25.35
C SER A 11 -12.12 -16.68 -24.43
N LEU A 12 -11.17 -17.02 -23.57
CA LEU A 12 -10.48 -16.06 -22.70
C LEU A 12 -9.98 -14.86 -23.51
N THR A 13 -9.43 -15.13 -24.69
CA THR A 13 -8.96 -14.14 -25.67
C THR A 13 -10.07 -13.22 -26.17
N GLU A 14 -11.28 -13.74 -26.37
CA GLU A 14 -12.44 -12.97 -26.82
C GLU A 14 -12.93 -12.04 -25.71
N ILE A 15 -12.93 -12.51 -24.45
CA ILE A 15 -13.23 -11.66 -23.28
C ILE A 15 -12.20 -10.54 -23.16
N PHE A 16 -10.90 -10.84 -23.32
CA PHE A 16 -9.84 -9.84 -23.31
C PHE A 16 -10.00 -8.83 -24.45
N ALA A 17 -10.25 -9.30 -25.68
CA ALA A 17 -10.46 -8.45 -26.84
C ALA A 17 -11.67 -7.53 -26.65
N ILE A 18 -12.80 -8.07 -26.16
CA ILE A 18 -14.01 -7.28 -25.87
C ILE A 18 -13.71 -6.21 -24.83
N LYS A 19 -13.03 -6.55 -23.73
CA LYS A 19 -12.66 -5.58 -22.69
C LYS A 19 -11.73 -4.49 -23.22
N PHE A 20 -10.78 -4.84 -24.10
CA PHE A 20 -9.85 -3.90 -24.69
C PHE A 20 -10.55 -2.91 -25.62
N VAL A 21 -11.40 -3.42 -26.52
CA VAL A 21 -12.20 -2.59 -27.43
C VAL A 21 -13.16 -1.69 -26.65
N LEU A 22 -13.78 -2.21 -25.59
CA LEU A 22 -14.70 -1.43 -24.76
C LEU A 22 -13.97 -0.32 -23.98
N ALA A 23 -12.75 -0.60 -23.50
CA ALA A 23 -11.89 0.42 -22.89
C ALA A 23 -11.51 1.51 -23.90
N ASP A 24 -11.08 1.14 -25.10
CA ASP A 24 -10.75 2.09 -26.17
C ASP A 24 -11.93 2.98 -26.55
N ILE A 25 -13.13 2.40 -26.70
CA ILE A 25 -14.36 3.17 -26.99
C ILE A 25 -14.66 4.16 -25.87
N LEU A 26 -14.54 3.75 -24.60
CA LEU A 26 -14.77 4.61 -23.44
C LEU A 26 -13.75 5.76 -23.42
N ILE A 27 -12.46 5.46 -23.64
CA ILE A 27 -11.40 6.44 -23.74
C ILE A 27 -11.72 7.44 -24.86
N ILE A 28 -12.02 6.97 -26.08
CA ILE A 28 -12.40 7.83 -27.21
C ILE A 28 -13.62 8.69 -26.89
N ALA A 29 -14.66 8.13 -26.26
CA ALA A 29 -15.87 8.87 -25.88
C ALA A 29 -15.56 9.99 -24.87
N VAL A 30 -14.71 9.72 -23.87
CA VAL A 30 -14.25 10.73 -22.91
C VAL A 30 -13.38 11.78 -23.61
N LEU A 31 -12.50 11.38 -24.53
CA LEU A 31 -11.66 12.30 -25.30
C LEU A 31 -12.50 13.25 -26.17
N LEU A 32 -13.58 12.74 -26.78
CA LEU A 32 -14.51 13.53 -27.59
C LEU A 32 -15.34 14.51 -26.75
N LEU A 33 -15.74 14.12 -25.53
CA LEU A 33 -16.61 14.93 -24.67
C LEU A 33 -15.83 15.99 -23.87
N ALA A 34 -14.61 15.68 -23.43
CA ALA A 34 -13.76 16.61 -22.67
C ALA A 34 -13.05 17.65 -23.55
N GLY A 35 -13.01 17.43 -24.86
CA GLY A 35 -12.31 18.27 -25.83
C GLY A 35 -10.83 17.87 -26.00
N PRO A 36 -10.24 18.06 -27.20
CA PRO A 36 -8.95 17.47 -27.57
C PRO A 36 -7.77 17.87 -26.67
N LEU A 37 -7.82 19.05 -26.05
CA LEU A 37 -6.76 19.56 -25.17
C LEU A 37 -6.80 18.90 -23.79
N TYR A 38 -8.00 18.71 -23.20
CA TYR A 38 -8.16 18.02 -21.91
C TYR A 38 -7.87 16.54 -22.05
N ALA A 39 -8.31 15.96 -23.16
CA ALA A 39 -7.93 14.65 -23.63
C ALA A 39 -6.40 14.41 -23.56
N LEU A 40 -5.64 15.25 -24.27
CA LEU A 40 -4.18 15.17 -24.26
C LEU A 40 -3.58 15.43 -22.89
N ALA A 41 -4.12 16.38 -22.12
CA ALA A 41 -3.63 16.69 -20.77
C ALA A 41 -3.80 15.51 -19.80
N ILE A 42 -4.96 14.84 -19.83
CA ILE A 42 -5.24 13.68 -18.98
C ILE A 42 -4.36 12.50 -19.38
N THR A 43 -4.25 12.20 -20.68
CA THR A 43 -3.37 11.13 -21.16
C THR A 43 -1.90 11.42 -20.83
N ALA A 44 -1.44 12.66 -21.02
CA ALA A 44 -0.08 13.06 -20.66
C ALA A 44 0.17 12.97 -19.15
N LEU A 45 -0.81 13.34 -18.31
CA LEU A 45 -0.72 13.16 -16.86
C LEU A 45 -0.66 11.69 -16.47
N LEU A 46 -1.45 10.83 -17.11
CA LEU A 46 -1.50 9.41 -16.78
C LEU A 46 -0.20 8.71 -17.20
N VAL A 47 0.27 8.95 -18.43
CA VAL A 47 1.56 8.46 -18.91
C VAL A 47 2.72 9.02 -18.08
N GLY A 48 2.68 10.32 -17.77
CA GLY A 48 3.67 10.99 -16.94
C GLY A 48 3.70 10.43 -15.52
N SER A 49 2.54 10.14 -14.92
CA SER A 49 2.42 9.53 -13.59
C SER A 49 3.01 8.11 -13.58
N VAL A 50 2.66 7.27 -14.55
CA VAL A 50 3.21 5.91 -14.66
C VAL A 50 4.73 5.95 -14.87
N PHE A 51 5.20 6.85 -15.75
CA PHE A 51 6.62 7.03 -16.00
C PHE A 51 7.37 7.57 -14.77
N LEU A 52 6.76 8.49 -14.02
CA LEU A 52 7.33 9.05 -12.80
C LEU A 52 7.45 7.98 -11.71
N VAL A 53 6.40 7.16 -11.52
CA VAL A 53 6.43 6.02 -10.59
C VAL A 53 7.50 5.02 -11.01
N TRP A 54 7.56 4.63 -12.28
CA TRP A 54 8.59 3.73 -12.79
C TRP A 54 10.00 4.30 -12.58
N TYR A 55 10.20 5.58 -12.87
CA TYR A 55 11.46 6.27 -12.67
C TYR A 55 11.86 6.35 -11.19
N LEU A 56 10.92 6.64 -10.29
CA LEU A 56 11.16 6.63 -8.85
C LEU A 56 11.48 5.23 -8.36
N THR A 57 10.72 4.20 -8.75
CA THR A 57 11.02 2.80 -8.39
C THR A 57 12.40 2.38 -8.89
N GLN A 58 12.79 2.76 -10.11
CA GLN A 58 14.13 2.45 -10.66
C GLN A 58 15.26 3.20 -9.94
N ARG A 59 14.97 4.32 -9.28
CA ARG A 59 15.90 5.07 -8.42
C ARG A 59 15.95 4.45 -7.02
N VAL A 60 14.81 4.07 -6.46
CA VAL A 60 14.65 3.40 -5.16
C VAL A 60 15.20 1.97 -5.18
N ASP A 61 15.30 1.32 -6.33
CA ASP A 61 16.03 0.04 -6.46
C ASP A 61 17.57 0.21 -6.47
N ARG A 62 18.07 1.44 -6.63
CA ARG A 62 19.51 1.76 -6.60
C ARG A 62 19.97 2.48 -5.33
N VAL A 63 19.02 3.04 -4.60
CA VAL A 63 19.23 3.54 -3.24
C VAL A 63 18.78 2.38 -2.38
N ASP A 64 19.69 1.73 -1.64
CA ASP A 64 19.26 0.79 -0.59
C ASP A 64 18.05 1.40 0.13
N PRO A 65 16.95 0.66 0.37
CA PRO A 65 15.75 1.18 1.04
C PRO A 65 16.01 1.70 2.49
N ASP A 66 17.28 1.74 2.88
CA ASP A 66 17.86 2.12 4.16
C ASP A 66 18.33 3.58 4.27
N ASP A 67 18.05 4.50 3.33
CA ASP A 67 18.47 5.91 3.51
C ASP A 67 17.34 6.95 3.51
N GLU A 68 16.29 6.81 2.69
CA GLU A 68 15.18 7.80 2.69
C GLU A 68 14.13 7.46 3.76
N THR A 69 13.95 6.17 4.05
CA THR A 69 13.08 5.70 5.14
C THR A 69 13.83 5.65 6.47
N ALA A 70 15.16 5.59 6.49
CA ALA A 70 15.87 5.23 7.71
C ALA A 70 16.09 6.34 8.74
N VAL A 71 15.95 7.62 8.37
CA VAL A 71 16.00 8.70 9.36
C VAL A 71 14.71 8.73 10.21
N SER A 72 13.59 8.22 9.66
CA SER A 72 12.35 7.98 10.42
C SER A 72 12.19 6.52 10.89
N SER A 73 12.71 5.54 10.16
CA SER A 73 12.51 4.11 10.43
C SER A 73 13.58 3.47 11.30
N ARG A 74 14.82 3.97 11.40
CA ARG A 74 15.72 3.46 12.46
C ARG A 74 15.21 3.86 13.83
N THR A 75 14.66 5.07 13.93
CA THR A 75 13.99 5.57 15.14
C THR A 75 12.61 4.94 15.36
N ALA A 76 11.82 4.63 14.32
CA ALA A 76 10.50 4.01 14.48
C ALA A 76 10.54 2.47 14.58
N SER A 77 11.41 1.77 13.86
CA SER A 77 11.56 0.31 13.92
C SER A 77 12.26 -0.14 15.21
N GLU A 78 13.02 0.75 15.85
CA GLU A 78 13.47 0.54 17.23
C GLU A 78 12.36 0.79 18.26
N ARG A 79 11.38 1.65 17.92
CA ARG A 79 10.24 2.04 18.77
C ARG A 79 8.98 1.20 18.62
N ASP A 80 8.83 0.39 17.56
CA ASP A 80 7.64 -0.46 17.39
C ASP A 80 7.92 -1.89 17.90
N PRO A 81 7.49 -2.23 19.13
CA PRO A 81 7.69 -3.55 19.70
C PRO A 81 6.95 -4.66 18.92
N VAL A 82 5.89 -4.33 18.19
CA VAL A 82 5.10 -5.30 17.40
C VAL A 82 5.90 -5.76 16.18
N THR A 83 6.52 -4.83 15.45
CA THR A 83 7.38 -5.15 14.31
C THR A 83 8.55 -6.07 14.69
N LYS A 84 9.15 -5.86 15.88
CA LYS A 84 10.20 -6.75 16.42
C LYS A 84 9.68 -8.16 16.70
N LEU A 85 8.46 -8.26 17.24
CA LEU A 85 7.84 -9.55 17.56
C LEU A 85 7.50 -10.35 16.30
N GLN A 86 6.95 -9.68 15.27
CA GLN A 86 6.63 -10.30 13.97
C GLN A 86 7.88 -10.87 13.27
N LYS A 87 9.01 -10.15 13.33
CA LYS A 87 10.27 -10.61 12.72
C LYS A 87 10.76 -11.93 13.34
N ARG A 88 10.62 -12.11 14.65
CA ARG A 88 11.04 -13.33 15.36
C ARG A 88 10.11 -14.51 15.12
N TYR A 89 8.81 -14.25 14.99
CA TYR A 89 7.83 -15.25 14.57
C TYR A 89 8.12 -15.75 13.14
N ALA A 90 8.36 -14.83 12.20
CA ALA A 90 8.71 -15.16 10.81
C ALA A 90 10.05 -15.92 10.70
N ALA A 91 10.99 -15.67 11.62
CA ALA A 91 12.24 -16.42 11.74
C ALA A 91 12.07 -17.83 12.36
N GLY A 92 10.86 -18.17 12.83
CA GLY A 92 10.58 -19.45 13.51
C GLY A 92 11.18 -19.53 14.92
N GLU A 93 11.63 -18.41 15.49
CA GLU A 93 12.17 -18.36 16.86
C GLU A 93 11.07 -18.31 17.94
N LEU A 94 9.82 -18.16 17.51
CA LEU A 94 8.66 -18.03 18.39
C LEU A 94 7.55 -18.95 17.88
N SER A 95 6.93 -19.69 18.78
CA SER A 95 5.71 -20.44 18.46
C SER A 95 4.50 -19.50 18.38
N ASP A 96 3.45 -19.91 17.66
CA ASP A 96 2.20 -19.16 17.51
C ASP A 96 1.62 -18.76 18.88
N ALA A 97 1.61 -19.67 19.85
CA ALA A 97 1.09 -19.42 21.20
C ALA A 97 1.93 -18.37 21.97
N GLU A 98 3.24 -18.36 21.79
CA GLU A 98 4.12 -17.37 22.40
C GLU A 98 4.04 -16.01 21.71
N PHE A 99 3.76 -16.00 20.41
CA PHE A 99 3.51 -14.79 19.64
C PHE A 99 2.22 -14.13 20.11
N GLU A 100 1.11 -14.88 20.14
CA GLU A 100 -0.20 -14.39 20.57
C GLU A 100 -0.15 -13.87 22.02
N ALA A 101 0.46 -14.60 22.95
CA ALA A 101 0.55 -14.18 24.35
C ALA A 101 1.37 -12.88 24.54
N LYS A 102 2.39 -12.67 23.71
CA LYS A 102 3.21 -11.44 23.75
C LYS A 102 2.55 -10.29 23.01
N LEU A 103 1.83 -10.56 21.93
CA LEU A 103 1.07 -9.58 21.17
C LEU A 103 -0.08 -9.01 22.00
N GLU A 104 -0.84 -9.88 22.68
CA GLU A 104 -1.91 -9.48 23.58
C GLU A 104 -1.37 -8.54 24.66
N ARG A 105 -0.27 -8.90 25.32
CA ARG A 105 0.39 -8.05 26.32
C ARG A 105 0.83 -6.69 25.78
N LEU A 106 1.26 -6.60 24.52
CA LEU A 106 1.66 -5.34 23.91
C LEU A 106 0.45 -4.44 23.64
N ILE A 107 -0.64 -4.99 23.10
CA ILE A 107 -1.89 -4.26 22.86
C ILE A 107 -2.46 -3.73 24.19
N ASP A 108 -2.49 -4.58 25.21
CA ASP A 108 -2.91 -4.24 26.57
C ASP A 108 -2.10 -3.08 27.17
N ALA A 109 -0.79 -3.03 26.89
CA ALA A 109 0.10 -1.99 27.39
C ALA A 109 -0.11 -0.67 26.65
N ASP A 110 -0.33 -0.74 25.33
CA ASP A 110 -0.61 0.41 24.46
C ASP A 110 -1.95 1.07 24.83
N GLU A 111 -3.00 0.27 25.01
CA GLU A 111 -4.32 0.76 25.44
C GLU A 111 -4.26 1.43 26.83
N ARG A 112 -3.44 0.89 27.75
CA ARG A 112 -3.21 1.55 29.06
C ARG A 112 -2.41 2.84 28.93
N ALA A 113 -1.46 2.91 28.01
CA ALA A 113 -0.67 4.12 27.77
C ALA A 113 -1.54 5.23 27.16
N ASP A 114 -2.38 4.88 26.19
CA ASP A 114 -3.38 5.77 25.57
C ASP A 114 -4.40 6.27 26.61
N ALA A 115 -4.93 5.36 27.43
CA ALA A 115 -5.88 5.72 28.49
C ALA A 115 -5.27 6.60 29.58
N ALA A 116 -3.97 6.48 29.82
CA ALA A 116 -3.24 7.30 30.78
C ALA A 116 -2.80 8.66 30.19
N GLY A 117 -3.00 8.91 28.89
CA GLY A 117 -2.69 10.16 28.22
C GLY A 117 -1.22 10.59 28.39
N VAL A 118 -0.31 9.63 28.58
CA VAL A 118 1.09 9.91 28.88
C VAL A 118 1.81 10.21 27.58
N ASP A 119 1.61 11.42 27.06
CA ASP A 119 2.61 12.08 26.24
C ASP A 119 3.87 12.25 27.10
N THR A 120 4.80 11.31 26.97
CA THR A 120 6.12 11.33 27.64
C THR A 120 7.00 12.53 27.23
N ALA A 121 6.44 13.53 26.53
CA ALA A 121 7.05 14.80 26.23
C ALA A 121 7.12 15.76 27.45
N GLU A 122 6.37 15.52 28.53
CA GLU A 122 6.30 16.45 29.68
C GLU A 122 7.37 16.20 30.77
N LEU A 123 8.19 15.16 30.68
CA LEU A 123 9.20 14.86 31.72
C LEU A 123 10.54 15.61 31.56
N GLU A 124 10.67 16.52 30.58
CA GLU A 124 11.89 17.31 30.36
C GLU A 124 11.92 18.68 31.09
N LEU A 125 10.83 19.10 31.75
CA LEU A 125 10.72 20.45 32.36
C LEU A 125 11.06 20.53 33.87
N GLU A 126 11.33 19.43 34.57
CA GLU A 126 11.54 19.44 36.04
C GLU A 126 12.99 19.16 36.48
N ARG A 127 13.98 19.50 35.65
CA ARG A 127 15.39 19.54 36.06
C ARG A 127 16.08 20.83 35.62
N SER A 128 15.41 21.95 35.81
CA SER A 128 16.04 23.26 35.65
C SER A 128 15.40 24.31 36.55
N GLU A 129 15.39 24.09 37.86
CA GLU A 129 15.37 25.16 38.88
C GLU A 129 16.30 24.79 40.05
#